data_AF-A0A349JSU0-F1
#
_entry.id   AF-A0A349JSU0-F1
#
_cell.length_a   1.000
_cell.length_b   1.000
_cell.length_c   1.000
_cell.angle_alpha   90.00
_cell.angle_beta   90.00
_cell.angle_gamma   90.00
#
_symmetry.space_group_name_H-M   'P 1'
#
loop_
_entity.id
_entity.type
_entity.pdbx_description
1 polymer ?
#
loop_
_entity_poly.entity_id
_entity_poly.type
_entity_poly.pdbx_seq_one_letter_code
_entity_poly.pdbx_strand_id
1 'polypeptide(L)'
;GVFATASFNHAVSYVQDHADLEPGFTLSAADLDRFYQTLVDEHEVVLDESDFMTAQRYVRYQLEREIALQAWGKEGAFLRTLGNDGPLRDAIEILKRAETPEALFDLASDARQTQAVGASASGVPGLN
;
A
#
# COMPACT_ATOMS: atom_id res chain seq x y z
N GLY A 1 -19.08 3.39 -4.32
CA GLY A 1 -19.61 2.19 -3.63
C GLY A 1 -19.42 2.37 -2.14
N VAL A 2 -20.19 1.65 -1.31
CA VAL A 2 -20.23 1.84 0.16
C VAL A 2 -18.83 1.87 0.79
N PHE A 3 -17.97 0.90 0.46
CA PHE A 3 -16.60 0.87 0.95
C PHE A 3 -15.80 2.13 0.63
N ALA A 4 -15.87 2.64 -0.60
CA ALA A 4 -15.14 3.84 -1.00
C ALA A 4 -15.62 5.09 -0.24
N THR A 5 -16.93 5.21 -0.01
CA THR A 5 -17.51 6.29 0.79
C THR A 5 -17.08 6.19 2.25
N ALA A 6 -17.14 4.99 2.84
CA ALA A 6 -16.71 4.75 4.21
C ALA A 6 -15.21 5.07 4.39
N SER A 7 -14.36 4.60 3.48
CA SER A 7 -12.91 4.89 3.52
C SER A 7 -12.61 6.38 3.42
N PHE A 8 -13.32 7.10 2.54
CA PHE A 8 -13.18 8.56 2.41
C PHE A 8 -13.57 9.27 3.71
N ASN A 9 -14.75 8.94 4.26
CA ASN A 9 -15.23 9.57 5.49
C ASN A 9 -14.30 9.26 6.67
N HIS A 10 -13.86 8.01 6.81
CA HIS A 10 -12.89 7.61 7.82
C HIS A 10 -11.58 8.40 7.68
N ALA A 11 -11.06 8.54 6.46
CA ALA A 11 -9.84 9.28 6.20
C ALA A 11 -9.96 10.76 6.58
N VAL A 12 -11.08 11.41 6.24
CA VAL A 12 -11.35 12.80 6.62
C VAL A 12 -11.38 12.95 8.14
N SER A 13 -12.12 12.10 8.85
CA SER A 13 -12.18 12.13 10.31
C SER A 13 -10.81 11.88 10.94
N TYR A 14 -10.06 10.89 10.43
CA TYR A 14 -8.74 10.56 10.94
C TYR A 14 -7.78 11.74 10.86
N VAL A 15 -7.74 12.46 9.73
CA VAL A 15 -6.88 13.64 9.57
C VAL A 15 -7.31 14.79 10.49
N GLN A 16 -8.61 14.96 10.73
CA GLN A 16 -9.11 15.99 11.66
C GLN A 16 -8.73 15.69 13.11
N ASP A 17 -8.76 14.42 13.50
CA ASP A 17 -8.44 13.97 14.86
C ASP A 17 -6.93 13.91 15.14
N HIS A 18 -6.08 13.89 14.10
CA HIS A 18 -4.63 13.78 14.19
C HIS A 18 -3.94 14.99 13.53
N ALA A 19 -4.04 16.16 14.18
CA ALA A 19 -3.46 17.40 13.67
C ALA A 19 -1.91 17.37 13.53
N ASP A 20 -1.25 16.45 14.22
CA ASP A 20 0.19 16.21 14.22
C ASP A 20 0.59 15.00 13.35
N LEU A 21 -0.30 14.53 12.47
CA LEU A 21 -0.01 13.40 11.58
C LEU A 21 1.20 13.67 10.68
N GLU A 22 2.17 12.75 10.71
CA GLU A 22 3.37 12.81 9.86
C GLU A 22 3.34 11.77 8.73
N PRO A 23 4.02 12.05 7.59
CA PRO A 23 4.23 11.06 6.55
C PRO A 23 4.92 9.81 7.11
N GLY A 24 4.48 8.62 6.66
CA GLY A 24 5.04 7.35 7.14
C GLY A 24 4.31 6.73 8.33
N PHE A 25 3.20 7.31 8.80
CA PHE A 25 2.34 6.69 9.83
C PHE A 25 1.92 5.26 9.46
N THR A 26 1.35 4.52 10.40
CA THR A 26 0.76 3.19 10.13
C THR A 26 -0.47 3.05 10.99
N LEU A 27 -1.57 2.59 10.42
CA LEU A 27 -2.79 2.36 11.18
C LEU A 27 -2.59 1.21 12.16
N SER A 28 -3.05 1.35 13.39
CA SER A 28 -3.01 0.26 14.37
C SER A 28 -4.04 -0.82 14.04
N ALA A 29 -3.98 -1.97 14.71
CA ALA A 29 -5.06 -2.96 14.62
C ALA A 29 -6.39 -2.35 15.10
N ALA A 30 -6.37 -1.56 16.17
CA ALA A 30 -7.56 -0.91 16.72
C ALA A 30 -8.20 0.09 15.74
N ASP A 31 -7.42 0.77 14.90
CA ASP A 31 -7.96 1.66 13.86
C ASP A 31 -8.71 0.86 12.79
N LEU A 32 -8.20 -0.32 12.43
CA LEU A 32 -8.85 -1.21 11.47
C LEU A 32 -10.10 -1.86 12.06
N ASP A 33 -10.08 -2.23 13.33
CA ASP A 33 -11.25 -2.74 14.05
C ASP A 33 -12.34 -1.67 14.12
N ARG A 34 -11.98 -0.42 14.41
CA ARG A 34 -12.93 0.71 14.37
C ARG A 34 -13.54 0.88 12.99
N PHE A 35 -12.73 0.80 11.93
CA PHE A 35 -13.24 0.88 10.57
C PHE A 35 -14.18 -0.27 10.20
N TYR A 36 -13.88 -1.50 10.66
CA TYR A 36 -14.78 -2.64 10.51
C TYR A 36 -16.14 -2.38 11.15
N GLN A 37 -16.16 -1.89 12.40
CA GLN A 37 -17.42 -1.56 13.08
C GLN A 37 -18.20 -0.49 12.32
N THR A 38 -17.56 0.57 11.83
CA THR A 38 -18.22 1.58 10.98
C THR A 38 -18.85 0.97 9.72
N LEU A 39 -18.21 -0.02 9.08
CA LEU A 39 -18.78 -0.69 7.91
C LEU A 39 -20.06 -1.48 8.26
N VAL A 40 -20.05 -2.19 9.39
CA VAL A 40 -21.18 -3.05 9.81
C VAL A 40 -22.31 -2.22 10.41
N ASP A 41 -22.00 -1.33 11.34
CA ASP A 41 -22.99 -0.63 12.17
C ASP A 41 -23.59 0.60 11.46
N GLU A 42 -22.76 1.39 10.77
CA GLU A 42 -23.20 2.67 10.18
C GLU A 42 -23.59 2.53 8.71
N HIS A 43 -22.99 1.56 8.02
CA HIS A 43 -23.20 1.35 6.59
C HIS A 43 -23.96 0.05 6.26
N GLU A 44 -24.38 -0.70 7.28
CA GLU A 44 -25.17 -1.94 7.18
C GLU A 44 -24.55 -2.96 6.20
N VAL A 45 -23.22 -2.97 6.08
CA VAL A 45 -22.51 -3.90 5.21
C VAL A 45 -22.55 -5.28 5.85
N VAL A 46 -23.14 -6.25 5.15
CA VAL A 46 -23.07 -7.66 5.54
C VAL A 46 -21.66 -8.18 5.25
N LEU A 47 -20.80 -8.17 6.26
CA LEU A 47 -19.40 -8.58 6.18
C LEU A 47 -19.00 -9.41 7.41
N ASP A 48 -18.50 -10.62 7.16
CA ASP A 48 -17.95 -11.47 8.20
C ASP A 48 -16.61 -10.93 8.70
N GLU A 49 -16.38 -11.01 10.00
CA GLU A 49 -15.14 -10.55 10.62
C GLU A 49 -13.92 -11.31 10.06
N SER A 50 -14.05 -12.61 9.80
CA SER A 50 -12.95 -13.42 9.28
C SER A 50 -12.57 -13.06 7.83
N ASP A 51 -13.55 -12.65 7.02
CA ASP A 51 -13.32 -12.11 5.68
C ASP A 51 -12.58 -10.78 5.76
N PHE A 52 -12.99 -9.90 6.68
CA PHE A 52 -12.29 -8.63 6.92
C PHE A 52 -10.85 -8.85 7.38
N MET A 53 -10.61 -9.77 8.31
CA MET A 53 -9.28 -10.12 8.81
C MET A 53 -8.40 -10.71 7.71
N THR A 54 -8.96 -11.52 6.81
CA THR A 54 -8.25 -12.03 5.64
C THR A 54 -7.84 -10.88 4.70
N ALA A 55 -8.68 -9.87 4.56
CA ALA A 55 -8.43 -8.69 3.74
C ALA A 55 -7.63 -7.57 4.46
N GLN A 56 -7.25 -7.74 5.73
CA GLN A 56 -6.76 -6.67 6.59
C GLN A 56 -5.56 -5.91 6.00
N ARG A 57 -4.62 -6.61 5.36
CA ARG A 57 -3.46 -5.97 4.69
C ARG A 57 -3.90 -5.03 3.57
N TYR A 58 -4.88 -5.45 2.77
CA TYR A 58 -5.42 -4.65 1.69
C TYR A 58 -6.22 -3.45 2.22
N VAL A 59 -7.08 -3.68 3.22
CA VAL A 59 -7.88 -2.61 3.84
C VAL A 59 -6.97 -1.55 4.44
N ARG A 60 -5.95 -1.95 5.19
CA ARG A 60 -4.93 -1.04 5.75
C ARG A 60 -4.27 -0.21 4.67
N TYR A 61 -3.76 -0.85 3.62
CA TYR A 61 -3.13 -0.14 2.51
C TYR A 61 -4.07 0.90 1.88
N GLN A 62 -5.34 0.54 1.65
CA GLN A 62 -6.31 1.46 1.06
C GLN A 62 -6.62 2.64 1.98
N LEU A 63 -6.83 2.40 3.28
CA LEU A 63 -7.09 3.47 4.24
C LEU A 63 -5.88 4.39 4.41
N GLU A 64 -4.67 3.85 4.57
CA GLU A 64 -3.45 4.65 4.71
C GLU A 64 -3.18 5.52 3.48
N ARG A 65 -3.50 5.00 2.29
CA ARG A 65 -3.40 5.75 1.03
C ARG A 65 -4.47 6.84 0.94
N GLU A 66 -5.72 6.55 1.34
CA GLU A 66 -6.81 7.53 1.35
C GLU A 66 -6.56 8.64 2.38
N ILE A 67 -6.09 8.30 3.58
CA ILE A 67 -5.66 9.27 4.59
C ILE A 67 -4.53 10.15 4.04
N ALA A 68 -3.51 9.56 3.40
CA ALA A 68 -2.44 10.34 2.79
C ALA A 68 -2.92 11.24 1.65
N LEU A 69 -3.95 10.80 0.90
CA LEU A 69 -4.61 11.63 -0.12
C LEU A 69 -5.31 12.84 0.52
N GLN A 70 -6.00 12.65 1.64
CA GLN A 70 -6.70 13.74 2.33
C GLN A 70 -5.71 14.69 3.03
N ALA A 71 -4.63 14.17 3.62
CA ALA A 71 -3.64 14.97 4.35
C ALA A 71 -2.69 15.77 3.45
N TRP A 72 -2.22 15.16 2.35
CA TRP A 72 -1.14 15.73 1.53
C TRP A 72 -1.41 15.66 0.02
N GLY A 73 -2.66 15.36 -0.38
CA GLY A 73 -3.04 15.29 -1.78
C GLY A 73 -2.42 14.11 -2.53
N LYS A 74 -2.36 14.24 -3.86
CA LYS A 74 -1.89 13.17 -4.76
C LYS A 74 -0.44 12.78 -4.50
N GLU A 75 0.39 13.73 -4.08
CA GLU A 75 1.79 13.50 -3.72
C GLU A 75 1.90 12.52 -2.54
N GLY A 76 1.16 12.77 -1.45
CA GLY A 76 1.15 11.88 -0.28
C GLY A 76 0.65 10.47 -0.62
N ALA A 77 -0.44 10.38 -1.38
CA ALA A 77 -0.96 9.09 -1.86
C ALA A 77 0.06 8.34 -2.73
N PHE A 78 0.80 9.05 -3.58
CA PHE A 78 1.86 8.46 -4.39
C PHE A 78 3.03 7.93 -3.55
N LEU A 79 3.50 8.71 -2.56
CA LEU A 79 4.55 8.26 -1.63
C LEU A 79 4.12 7.01 -0.85
N ARG A 80 2.83 6.89 -0.48
CA ARG A 80 2.29 5.65 0.13
C ARG A 80 2.31 4.45 -0.81
N THR A 81 1.96 4.66 -2.08
CA THR A 81 2.07 3.61 -3.10
C THR A 81 3.53 3.20 -3.30
N LEU A 82 4.46 4.17 -3.37
CA LEU A 82 5.89 3.91 -3.56
C LEU A 82 6.50 3.07 -2.43
N GLY A 83 6.09 3.30 -1.18
CA GLY A 83 6.56 2.52 -0.03
C GLY A 83 6.13 1.04 -0.06
N ASN A 84 5.05 0.71 -0.76
CA ASN A 84 4.48 -0.64 -0.82
C ASN A 84 4.70 -1.34 -2.18
N ASP A 85 5.11 -0.61 -3.21
CA ASP A 85 5.34 -1.11 -4.57
C ASP A 85 6.85 -1.16 -4.87
N GLY A 86 7.46 -2.29 -4.50
CA GLY A 86 8.87 -2.58 -4.76
C GLY A 86 9.24 -2.42 -6.23
N PRO A 87 8.53 -3.08 -7.17
CA PRO A 87 8.77 -2.91 -8.61
C PRO A 87 8.71 -1.46 -9.09
N LEU A 88 7.73 -0.67 -8.65
CA LEU A 88 7.64 0.75 -9.02
C LEU A 88 8.82 1.56 -8.49
N ARG A 89 9.23 1.32 -7.23
CA ARG A 89 10.39 1.97 -6.63
C ARG A 89 11.68 1.63 -7.40
N ASP A 90 11.87 0.36 -7.72
CA ASP A 90 13.04 -0.09 -8.49
C ASP A 90 13.04 0.54 -9.89
N ALA A 91 11.88 0.62 -10.54
CA ALA A 91 11.74 1.27 -11.86
C ALA A 91 12.10 2.77 -11.80
N ILE A 92 11.66 3.48 -10.75
CA ILE A 92 12.02 4.90 -10.55
C ILE A 92 13.52 5.05 -10.33
N GLU A 93 14.16 4.18 -9.55
CA GLU A 93 15.62 4.23 -9.35
C GLU A 93 16.41 3.93 -10.62
N ILE A 94 15.93 3.00 -11.46
CA ILE A 94 16.50 2.75 -12.79
C ILE A 94 16.37 3.99 -13.68
N LEU A 95 15.19 4.62 -13.72
CA LEU A 95 14.95 5.85 -14.48
C LEU A 95 15.84 7.01 -14.05
N LYS A 96 16.09 7.18 -12.75
CA LYS A 96 16.99 8.23 -12.22
C LYS A 96 18.45 8.04 -12.60
N ARG A 97 18.89 6.78 -12.78
CA ARG A 97 20.28 6.44 -13.08
C ARG A 97 20.61 6.45 -14.57
N ALA A 98 19.61 6.28 -15.43
CA ALA A 98 19.80 6.24 -16.87
C ALA A 98 19.98 7.64 -17.45
N GLU A 99 21.12 7.89 -18.11
CA GLU A 99 21.39 9.15 -18.81
C GLU A 99 20.83 9.16 -20.24
N THR A 100 20.54 7.98 -20.80
CA THR A 100 19.96 7.81 -22.14
C THR A 100 18.93 6.66 -22.17
N PRO A 101 18.06 6.61 -23.19
CA PRO A 101 17.15 5.48 -23.37
C PRO A 101 17.86 4.12 -23.47
N GLU A 102 19.02 4.05 -24.12
CA GLU A 102 19.81 2.81 -24.23
C GLU A 102 20.31 2.35 -22.85
N ALA A 103 20.90 3.27 -22.07
CA ALA A 103 21.36 2.98 -20.71
C ALA A 103 20.22 2.52 -19.79
N LEU A 104 19.00 3.02 -20.01
CA LEU A 104 17.80 2.58 -19.29
C LEU A 104 17.50 1.09 -19.53
N PHE A 105 17.52 0.67 -20.79
CA PHE A 105 17.21 -0.73 -21.15
C PHE A 105 18.28 -1.70 -20.66
N ASP A 106 19.55 -1.27 -20.66
CA ASP A 106 20.65 -2.06 -20.10
C ASP A 106 20.46 -2.25 -18.59
N LEU A 107 20.27 -1.16 -17.83
CA LEU A 107 20.03 -1.21 -16.38
C LEU A 107 18.80 -2.05 -16.00
N ALA A 108 17.71 -1.93 -16.77
CA ALA A 108 16.49 -2.71 -16.54
C ALA A 108 16.67 -4.21 -16.83
N SER A 109 17.53 -4.55 -17.79
CA SER A 109 17.81 -5.95 -18.13
C SER A 109 18.66 -6.62 -17.05
N ASP A 110 19.65 -5.92 -16.50
CA ASP A 110 20.47 -6.40 -15.39
C ASP A 110 19.66 -6.59 -14.10
N ALA A 111 18.75 -5.66 -13.80
CA ALA A 111 17.86 -5.76 -12.64
C ALA A 111 16.94 -6.99 -12.72
N ARG A 112 16.37 -7.26 -13.91
CA ARG A 112 15.53 -8.46 -14.14
C ARG A 112 16.32 -9.76 -13.97
N GLN A 113 17.55 -9.81 -14.50
CA GLN A 113 18.41 -10.99 -14.33
C GLN A 113 18.70 -11.25 -12.86
N THR A 114 19.04 -10.21 -12.09
CA THR A 114 19.30 -10.29 -10.65
C THR A 114 18.10 -10.84 -9.85
N GLN A 115 16.88 -10.39 -10.17
CA GLN A 115 15.65 -10.91 -9.55
C GLN A 115 15.40 -12.38 -9.90
N ALA A 116 15.69 -12.81 -11.14
CA ALA A 116 15.52 -14.20 -11.56
C ALA A 116 16.47 -15.16 -10.83
N VAL A 117 17.74 -14.79 -10.61
CA VAL A 117 18.69 -15.64 -9.86
C VAL A 117 18.32 -15.75 -8.39
N GLY A 118 17.83 -14.68 -7.76
CA GLY A 118 17.35 -14.70 -6.37
C GLY A 118 16.13 -15.60 -6.16
N ALA A 119 15.21 -15.64 -7.14
CA ALA A 119 14.07 -16.54 -7.13
C ALA A 119 14.49 -18.02 -7.29
N SER A 120 15.50 -18.32 -8.12
CA SER A 120 16.04 -19.67 -8.28
C SER A 120 16.83 -20.18 -7.06
N ALA A 121 17.51 -19.29 -6.33
CA ALA A 121 18.26 -19.65 -5.11
C ALA A 121 17.38 -19.89 -3.88
N SER A 122 16.13 -19.41 -3.89
CA SER A 122 15.16 -19.59 -2.81
C SER A 122 14.34 -20.89 -2.92
N GLY A 123 14.58 -21.68 -3.98
CA GLY A 123 14.01 -23.02 -4.14
C GLY A 123 14.68 -24.00 -3.18
N VAL A 124 14.00 -24.33 -2.08
CA VAL A 124 14.40 -25.35 -1.11
C VAL A 124 14.72 -26.68 -1.82
N PRO A 125 15.92 -27.28 -1.63
CA PRO A 125 16.19 -28.62 -2.10
C PRO A 125 15.56 -29.66 -1.18
N GLY A 126 14.54 -30.35 -1.68
CA GLY A 126 14.23 -31.76 -1.40
C GLY A 126 13.66 -32.14 -0.03
N LEU A 127 12.49 -32.77 -0.04
CA LEU A 127 12.21 -33.93 0.81
C LEU A 127 11.61 -35.03 -0.10
N ASN A 128 12.44 -36.03 -0.39
CA ASN A 128 11.98 -37.38 -0.73
C ASN A 128 11.46 -38.06 0.54
#